data_AF-A0A8H7AMD8-F1
#
_entry.id   AF-A0A8H7AMD8-F1
#
_cell.length_a   1.000
_cell.length_b   1.000
_cell.length_c   1.000
_cell.angle_alpha   90.00
_cell.angle_beta   90.00
_cell.angle_gamma   90.00
#
_symmetry.space_group_name_H-M   'P 1'
#
loop_
_entity.id
_entity.type
_entity.pdbx_description
1 polymer ?
#
loop_
_entity_poly.entity_id
_entity_poly.type
_entity_poly.pdbx_seq_one_letter_code
_entity_poly.pdbx_strand_id
1 'polypeptide(L)'
;MRFKKNLWQRLSGAALPPAGIPTAQLNHPPNRIHHPVVSPMGVPFEALLPYGIMLAMFGVTGAGLSTVRYYSNNKKAPRRTLDAWDRQMMDRDFRLTGIWREQTDNPVAPVGFEVNNPWRMEKRII
;
A
#
# COMPACT_ATOMS: atom_id res chain seq x y z
N MET A 1 -20.31 83.56 0.72
CA MET A 1 -21.00 82.82 1.81
C MET A 1 -22.37 82.37 1.32
N ARG A 2 -22.84 81.20 1.75
CA ARG A 2 -24.29 80.89 1.88
C ARG A 2 -25.09 80.51 0.62
N PHE A 3 -24.57 79.68 -0.29
CA PHE A 3 -25.44 79.08 -1.32
C PHE A 3 -25.18 77.62 -1.73
N LYS A 4 -24.07 76.98 -1.31
CA LYS A 4 -23.83 75.53 -1.56
C LYS A 4 -24.06 74.59 -0.37
N LYS A 5 -24.28 75.11 0.85
CA LYS A 5 -24.51 74.27 2.04
C LYS A 5 -25.94 73.73 2.15
N ASN A 6 -26.90 74.31 1.43
CA ASN A 6 -28.33 73.99 1.56
C ASN A 6 -28.86 72.97 0.54
N LEU A 7 -28.02 72.53 -0.41
CA LEU A 7 -28.39 71.49 -1.37
C LEU A 7 -28.05 70.08 -0.86
N TRP A 8 -27.01 69.95 -0.03
CA TRP A 8 -26.61 68.67 0.58
C TRP A 8 -27.44 68.27 1.80
N GLN A 9 -28.08 69.21 2.50
CA GLN A 9 -29.00 68.91 3.61
C GLN A 9 -30.40 68.47 3.13
N ARG A 10 -30.73 68.64 1.85
CA ARG A 10 -32.03 68.27 1.25
C ARG A 10 -31.98 66.94 0.46
N LEU A 11 -30.80 66.34 0.28
CA LEU A 11 -30.62 65.08 -0.45
C LEU A 11 -30.17 63.91 0.43
N SER A 12 -29.76 64.16 1.68
CA SER A 12 -29.60 63.11 2.68
C SER A 12 -30.95 62.83 3.34
N GLY A 13 -31.78 62.03 2.67
CA GLY A 13 -32.98 61.44 3.27
C GLY A 13 -32.59 60.52 4.43
N ALA A 14 -32.31 61.10 5.60
CA ALA A 14 -32.28 60.39 6.86
C ALA A 14 -33.74 60.09 7.21
N ALA A 15 -34.22 58.93 6.75
CA ALA A 15 -35.45 58.35 7.27
C ALA A 15 -35.27 58.21 8.79
N LEU A 16 -36.01 59.03 9.53
CA LEU A 16 -36.25 58.84 10.96
C LEU A 16 -36.71 57.39 11.16
N PRO A 17 -36.09 56.58 12.04
CA PRO A 17 -36.64 55.28 12.35
C PRO A 17 -38.03 55.48 12.97
N PRO A 18 -39.07 54.76 12.51
CA PRO A 18 -40.38 54.85 13.14
C PRO A 18 -40.27 54.44 14.60
N ALA A 19 -40.81 55.29 15.48
CA ALA A 19 -40.92 55.02 16.91
C ALA A 19 -41.65 53.69 17.13
N GLY A 20 -40.98 52.70 17.74
CA GLY A 20 -41.66 51.47 18.13
C GLY A 20 -40.86 50.17 18.26
N ILE A 21 -39.53 50.19 18.40
CA ILE A 21 -38.78 48.96 18.73
C ILE A 21 -38.12 49.12 20.10
N PRO A 22 -38.50 48.35 21.12
CA PRO A 22 -37.82 48.40 22.41
C PRO A 22 -36.35 47.97 22.22
N THR A 23 -35.43 48.84 22.62
CA THR A 23 -33.96 48.65 22.59
C THR A 23 -33.44 47.52 23.48
N ALA A 24 -34.33 46.73 24.11
CA ALA A 24 -33.99 45.59 24.96
C ALA A 24 -33.70 44.28 24.20
N GLN A 25 -33.93 44.23 22.88
CA GLN A 25 -33.74 43.04 22.04
C GLN A 25 -32.50 43.13 21.14
N LEU A 26 -31.40 43.72 21.64
CA LEU A 26 -30.13 43.79 20.90
C LEU A 26 -28.92 43.29 21.72
N ASN A 27 -29.20 42.54 22.79
CA ASN A 27 -28.17 41.93 23.66
C ASN A 27 -28.26 40.39 23.76
N HIS A 28 -29.19 39.74 23.06
CA HIS A 28 -29.11 38.29 22.91
C HIS A 28 -28.02 37.97 21.88
N PRO A 29 -27.01 37.15 22.23
CA PRO A 29 -26.02 36.72 21.26
C PRO A 29 -26.74 36.09 20.06
N PRO A 30 -26.26 36.30 18.81
CA PRO A 30 -26.86 35.63 17.66
C PRO A 30 -26.87 34.14 17.95
N ASN A 31 -28.04 33.51 17.78
CA ASN A 31 -28.26 32.09 17.95
C ASN A 31 -27.05 31.33 17.37
N ARG A 32 -26.15 30.85 18.23
CA ARG A 32 -24.94 30.13 17.80
C ARG A 32 -25.48 28.84 17.22
N ILE A 33 -25.50 28.75 15.90
CA ILE A 33 -25.77 27.49 15.22
C ILE A 33 -24.73 26.52 15.78
N HIS A 34 -25.17 25.62 16.65
CA HIS A 34 -24.43 24.44 17.02
C HIS A 34 -24.38 23.64 15.72
N HIS A 35 -23.34 23.87 14.92
CA HIS A 35 -23.00 22.90 13.89
C HIS A 35 -22.90 21.57 14.64
N PRO A 36 -23.61 20.52 14.21
CA PRO A 36 -23.47 19.24 14.86
C PRO A 36 -21.97 18.94 14.83
N VAL A 37 -21.38 18.76 16.01
CA VAL A 37 -20.05 18.16 16.09
C VAL A 37 -20.27 16.78 15.52
N VAL A 38 -19.97 16.61 14.23
CA VAL A 38 -19.93 15.30 13.59
C VAL A 38 -18.79 14.60 14.29
N SER A 39 -19.12 13.83 15.33
CA SER A 39 -18.26 12.76 15.81
C SER A 39 -17.83 12.01 14.56
N PRO A 40 -16.53 11.86 14.26
CA PRO A 40 -16.12 11.12 13.08
C PRO A 40 -16.81 9.77 13.15
N MET A 41 -17.76 9.58 12.23
CA MET A 41 -18.45 8.31 12.07
C MET A 41 -17.35 7.30 11.79
N GLY A 42 -17.09 6.43 12.77
CA GLY A 42 -16.00 5.48 12.73
C GLY A 42 -16.03 4.67 11.43
N VAL A 43 -14.85 4.21 10.99
CA VAL A 43 -14.73 3.43 9.76
C VAL A 43 -15.72 2.25 9.79
N PRO A 44 -16.55 2.05 8.75
CA PRO A 44 -17.54 0.98 8.72
C PRO A 44 -16.84 -0.37 8.54
N PHE A 45 -16.60 -1.08 9.64
CA PHE A 45 -15.80 -2.31 9.68
C PHE A 45 -16.48 -3.46 8.95
N GLU A 46 -17.81 -3.46 8.89
CA GLU A 46 -18.64 -4.43 8.18
C GLU A 46 -18.34 -4.44 6.68
N ALA A 47 -18.06 -3.26 6.12
CA ALA A 47 -17.62 -3.14 4.73
C ALA A 47 -16.17 -3.60 4.51
N LEU A 48 -15.35 -3.66 5.58
CA LEU A 48 -13.95 -4.10 5.53
C LEU A 48 -13.76 -5.59 5.80
N LEU A 49 -14.70 -6.25 6.48
CA LEU A 49 -14.67 -7.70 6.71
C LEU A 49 -14.39 -8.53 5.44
N PRO A 50 -15.09 -8.33 4.30
CA PRO A 50 -14.81 -9.11 3.10
C PRO A 50 -13.38 -8.88 2.59
N TYR A 51 -12.90 -7.63 2.60
CA TYR A 51 -11.52 -7.33 2.18
C TYR A 51 -10.48 -7.89 3.15
N GLY A 52 -10.77 -7.89 4.45
CA GLY A 52 -9.91 -8.50 5.47
C GLY A 52 -9.77 -10.00 5.28
N ILE A 53 -10.86 -10.70 4.97
CA ILE A 53 -10.83 -12.14 4.65
C ILE A 53 -10.00 -12.38 3.38
N MET A 54 -10.21 -11.60 2.32
CA MET A 54 -9.42 -11.73 1.08
C MET A 54 -7.92 -11.54 1.35
N LEU A 55 -7.55 -10.47 2.07
CA LEU A 55 -6.17 -10.20 2.45
C LEU A 55 -5.58 -11.33 3.31
N ALA A 56 -6.34 -11.89 4.24
CA ALA A 56 -5.91 -13.01 5.06
C ALA A 56 -5.65 -14.26 4.21
N MET A 57 -6.56 -14.60 3.29
CA MET A 57 -6.39 -15.76 2.41
C MET A 57 -5.18 -15.60 1.47
N PHE A 58 -5.01 -14.41 0.88
CA PHE A 58 -3.82 -14.11 0.07
C PHE A 58 -2.54 -14.11 0.91
N GLY A 59 -2.59 -13.61 2.14
CA GLY A 59 -1.47 -13.65 3.09
C GLY A 59 -1.05 -15.07 3.45
N VAL A 60 -2.02 -15.92 3.82
CA VAL A 60 -1.79 -17.34 4.15
C VAL A 60 -1.22 -18.08 2.95
N THR A 61 -1.78 -17.86 1.75
CA THR A 61 -1.30 -18.51 0.52
C THR A 61 0.11 -18.05 0.16
N GLY A 62 0.38 -16.74 0.23
CA GLY A 62 1.69 -16.16 -0.08
C GLY A 62 2.78 -16.64 0.89
N ALA A 63 2.49 -16.61 2.18
CA ALA A 63 3.38 -17.13 3.22
C ALA A 63 3.60 -18.65 3.06
N GLY A 64 2.52 -19.41 2.84
CA GLY A 64 2.57 -20.87 2.65
C GLY A 64 3.41 -21.28 1.44
N LEU A 65 3.23 -20.63 0.29
CA LEU A 65 4.04 -20.95 -0.89
C LEU A 65 5.51 -20.54 -0.69
N SER A 66 5.75 -19.39 -0.04
CA SER A 66 7.10 -18.91 0.24
C SER A 66 7.87 -19.89 1.15
N THR A 67 7.24 -20.38 2.22
CA THR A 67 7.88 -21.33 3.15
C THR A 67 8.17 -22.66 2.49
N VAL A 68 7.21 -23.24 1.75
CA VAL A 68 7.44 -24.50 1.00
C VAL A 68 8.62 -24.36 0.04
N ARG A 69 8.68 -23.25 -0.71
CA ARG A 69 9.80 -22.98 -1.63
C ARG A 69 11.12 -22.83 -0.90
N TYR A 70 11.13 -22.16 0.25
CA TYR A 70 12.32 -21.99 1.08
C TYR A 70 12.88 -23.34 1.57
N TYR A 71 12.03 -24.22 2.09
CA TYR A 71 12.46 -25.54 2.54
C TYR A 71 12.89 -26.44 1.38
N SER A 72 12.19 -26.39 0.24
CA SER A 72 12.57 -27.16 -0.96
C SER A 72 13.92 -26.76 -1.55
N ASN A 73 14.33 -25.50 -1.35
CA ASN A 73 15.62 -24.97 -1.80
C ASN A 73 16.69 -25.04 -0.70
N ASN A 74 16.54 -25.97 0.24
CA ASN A 74 17.47 -26.17 1.33
C ASN A 74 17.75 -24.89 2.14
N LYS A 75 16.66 -24.19 2.51
CA LYS A 75 16.67 -22.94 3.28
C LYS A 75 17.40 -21.79 2.58
N LYS A 76 17.48 -21.82 1.25
CA LYS A 76 18.02 -20.74 0.43
C LYS A 76 16.91 -20.06 -0.35
N ALA A 77 17.12 -18.79 -0.68
CA ALA A 77 16.18 -18.03 -1.49
C ALA A 77 16.02 -18.66 -2.89
N PRO A 78 14.79 -18.72 -3.44
CA PRO A 78 14.58 -19.22 -4.78
C PRO A 78 15.26 -18.31 -5.81
N ARG A 79 16.07 -18.89 -6.70
CA ARG A 79 16.68 -18.17 -7.83
C ARG A 79 15.62 -17.88 -8.89
N ARG A 80 15.65 -16.66 -9.42
CA ARG A 80 14.76 -16.18 -10.51
C ARG A 80 15.62 -15.85 -11.72
N THR A 81 15.03 -15.88 -12.91
CA THR A 81 15.72 -15.50 -14.16
C THR A 81 16.98 -16.33 -14.44
N LEU A 82 16.86 -17.66 -14.32
CA LEU A 82 17.96 -18.58 -14.59
C LEU A 82 18.23 -18.66 -16.09
N ASP A 83 19.43 -18.28 -16.50
CA ASP A 83 19.90 -18.43 -17.88
C ASP A 83 20.41 -19.86 -18.16
N ALA A 84 20.98 -20.08 -19.35
CA ALA A 84 21.51 -21.40 -19.71
C ALA A 84 22.74 -21.78 -18.87
N TRP A 85 23.58 -20.81 -18.53
CA TRP A 85 24.79 -21.00 -17.74
C TRP A 85 24.44 -21.40 -16.29
N ASP A 86 23.52 -20.67 -15.67
CA ASP A 86 23.05 -20.93 -14.31
C ASP A 86 22.47 -22.33 -14.17
N ARG A 87 21.75 -22.80 -15.19
CA ARG A 87 21.20 -24.16 -15.20
C ARG A 87 22.31 -25.22 -15.24
N GLN A 88 23.33 -25.01 -16.08
CA GLN A 88 24.49 -25.91 -16.13
C GLN A 88 25.29 -25.89 -14.82
N MET A 89 25.48 -24.73 -14.22
CA MET A 89 26.16 -24.61 -12.92
C MET A 89 25.35 -25.26 -11.79
N MET A 90 24.03 -25.15 -11.81
CA MET A 90 23.17 -25.84 -10.85
C MET A 90 23.24 -27.37 -10.97
N ASP A 91 23.29 -27.90 -12.19
CA ASP A 91 23.47 -29.34 -12.40
C ASP A 91 24.87 -29.81 -11.94
N ARG A 92 25.90 -28.99 -12.17
CA ARG A 92 27.26 -29.22 -11.65
C ARG A 92 27.26 -29.24 -10.12
N ASP A 93 26.62 -28.27 -9.47
CA ASP A 93 26.58 -28.18 -8.00
C ASP A 93 25.83 -29.38 -7.40
N PHE A 94 24.75 -29.82 -8.04
CA PHE A 94 24.05 -31.05 -7.65
C PHE A 94 24.95 -32.28 -7.78
N ARG A 95 25.77 -32.37 -8.83
CA ARG A 95 26.76 -33.44 -9.00
C ARG A 95 27.90 -33.39 -7.99
N LEU A 96 28.24 -32.21 -7.48
CA LEU A 96 29.27 -32.04 -6.46
C LEU A 96 28.76 -32.34 -5.04
N THR A 97 27.50 -32.00 -4.75
CA THR A 97 26.96 -32.07 -3.38
C THR A 97 25.97 -33.22 -3.15
N GLY A 98 25.38 -33.75 -4.22
CA GLY A 98 24.30 -34.76 -4.15
C GLY A 98 22.96 -34.23 -3.63
N ILE A 99 22.88 -32.95 -3.23
CA ILE A 99 21.72 -32.33 -2.62
C ILE A 99 21.27 -31.14 -3.46
N TRP A 100 19.97 -31.01 -3.68
CA TRP A 100 19.40 -29.90 -4.43
C TRP A 100 19.69 -28.56 -3.74
N ARG A 101 20.33 -27.63 -4.48
CA ARG A 101 20.67 -26.25 -4.04
C ARG A 101 21.70 -26.15 -2.91
N GLU A 102 22.37 -27.25 -2.56
CA GLU A 102 23.50 -27.16 -1.63
C GLU A 102 24.70 -26.47 -2.31
N GLN A 103 25.58 -25.88 -1.50
CA GLN A 103 26.84 -25.30 -1.96
C GLN A 103 27.97 -25.93 -1.15
N THR A 104 29.12 -26.15 -1.78
CA THR A 104 30.31 -26.67 -1.12
C THR A 104 31.50 -25.78 -1.47
N ASP A 105 32.31 -25.49 -0.47
CA ASP A 105 33.56 -24.72 -0.55
C ASP A 105 34.81 -25.62 -0.48
N ASN A 106 34.63 -26.94 -0.51
CA ASN A 106 35.74 -27.88 -0.43
C ASN A 106 36.69 -27.71 -1.64
N PRO A 107 37.99 -27.47 -1.41
CA PRO A 107 38.95 -27.31 -2.50
C PRO A 107 39.16 -28.58 -3.33
N VAL A 108 38.90 -29.77 -2.76
CA VAL A 108 39.03 -31.06 -3.44
C VAL A 108 37.65 -31.62 -3.71
N ALA A 109 37.37 -31.95 -4.98
CA ALA A 109 36.10 -32.54 -5.38
C ALA A 109 35.91 -33.93 -4.75
N PRO A 110 34.65 -34.35 -4.48
CA PRO A 110 34.40 -35.67 -3.94
C PRO A 110 34.77 -36.77 -4.93
N VAL A 111 35.19 -37.91 -4.38
CA VAL A 111 35.55 -39.10 -5.15
C VAL A 111 34.34 -39.55 -5.99
N GLY A 112 34.56 -39.81 -7.28
CA GLY A 112 33.50 -40.19 -8.21
C GLY A 112 32.87 -39.02 -8.99
N PHE A 113 33.19 -37.76 -8.66
CA PHE A 113 32.81 -36.62 -9.50
C PHE A 113 33.44 -36.71 -10.92
N GLU A 114 34.62 -37.30 -11.02
CA GLU A 114 35.36 -37.53 -12.26
C GLU A 114 34.56 -38.34 -13.29
N VAL A 115 33.76 -39.29 -12.83
CA VAL A 115 33.01 -40.22 -13.69
C VAL A 115 31.53 -39.88 -13.80
N ASN A 116 31.02 -38.89 -13.05
CA ASN A 116 29.59 -38.64 -12.95
C ASN A 116 29.03 -37.73 -14.07
N ASN A 117 29.72 -37.60 -15.20
CA ASN A 117 29.33 -36.70 -16.29
C ASN A 117 28.21 -37.28 -17.16
N PRO A 118 26.95 -36.78 -17.08
CA PRO A 118 25.87 -37.28 -17.89
C PRO A 118 25.84 -36.56 -19.23
N TRP A 119 25.95 -37.33 -20.31
CA TRP A 119 25.59 -36.85 -21.65
C TRP A 119 24.09 -37.01 -21.85
N ARG A 120 23.40 -35.89 -22.06
CA ARG A 120 21.95 -35.90 -22.33
C ARG A 120 21.73 -36.34 -23.76
N MET A 121 21.04 -37.46 -23.94
CA MET A 121 20.62 -37.94 -25.24
C MET A 121 19.22 -37.39 -25.55
N GLU A 122 19.07 -36.70 -26.68
CA GLU A 122 17.77 -36.23 -27.14
C GLU A 122 17.13 -37.28 -28.06
N LYS A 123 15.80 -37.39 -28.02
CA LYS A 123 15.07 -38.20 -28.99
C LYS A 123 15.17 -37.53 -30.37
N ARG A 124 15.33 -38.33 -31.44
CA ARG A 124 15.33 -37.81 -32.81
C ARG A 124 14.04 -37.01 -33.07
N ILE A 125 14.22 -35.76 -33.47
CA ILE A 125 13.14 -34.89 -33.96
C ILE A 125 12.86 -35.31 -35.41
N ILE A 126 11.65 -35.81 -35.69
CA ILE A 126 11.17 -36.23 -37.03
C ILE A 126 9.90 -35.44 -37.33
#